data_AF-A0A0F8UZ48-F1
#
_entry.id   AF-A0A0F8UZ48-F1
#
_cell.length_a   1.000
_cell.length_b   1.000
_cell.length_c   1.000
_cell.angle_alpha   90.00
_cell.angle_beta   90.00
_cell.angle_gamma   90.00
#
_symmetry.space_group_name_H-M   'P 1'
#
loop_
_entity.id
_entity.type
_entity.pdbx_description
1 polymer ?
#
loop_
_entity_poly.entity_id
_entity_poly.type
_entity_poly.pdbx_seq_one_letter_code
_entity_poly.pdbx_strand_id
1 'polypeptide(L)'
;MQKDSSRRRFPLADRVIEVIDDTLTGEVLLDEALKMMKSSEKMSVNSWIDLMSGETWNLMKIGYQLKQVRERLAKGLVDKGILRTEKRNFLLFDMATHPVADGGAKDDLNRRVRNICTSRTVILPANAWLPEDIEFRYLRTITMVCAAYAANVLENALVTMSHESRERAFAQVDELLAEYSQWPFGRRPGGSQAIGANLAQAINDEVSKVKDRELQLEIVAACLSVFTRLDSLL
;
A
#
# COMPACT_ATOMS: atom_id res chain seq x y z
N MET A 1 5.57 -7.62 13.51
CA MET A 1 5.22 -9.01 13.83
C MET A 1 5.52 -9.27 15.30
N GLN A 2 4.74 -10.10 15.98
CA GLN A 2 5.06 -10.53 17.33
C GLN A 2 6.44 -11.19 17.36
N LYS A 3 7.28 -10.86 18.35
CA LYS A 3 8.62 -11.43 18.51
C LYS A 3 8.58 -12.86 19.07
N ASP A 4 7.93 -13.76 18.34
CA ASP A 4 7.90 -15.20 18.62
C ASP A 4 8.55 -15.96 17.46
N SER A 5 9.49 -16.86 17.74
CA SER A 5 10.15 -17.70 16.74
C SER A 5 9.19 -18.73 16.13
N SER A 6 8.15 -19.14 16.88
CA SER A 6 7.15 -20.11 16.43
C SER A 6 6.31 -19.59 15.26
N ARG A 7 6.20 -18.27 15.09
CA ARG A 7 5.44 -17.60 14.03
C ARG A 7 5.82 -18.08 12.62
N ARG A 8 7.07 -18.51 12.43
CA ARG A 8 7.58 -18.98 11.12
C ARG A 8 6.92 -20.27 10.65
N ARG A 9 6.21 -20.98 11.53
CA ARG A 9 5.39 -22.17 11.19
C ARG A 9 4.11 -21.80 10.46
N PHE A 10 3.67 -20.54 10.56
CA PHE A 10 2.46 -20.05 9.92
C PHE A 10 2.77 -19.27 8.63
N PRO A 11 1.86 -19.31 7.65
CA PRO A 11 1.88 -18.40 6.50
C PRO A 11 1.95 -16.95 6.95
N LEU A 12 2.53 -16.07 6.11
CA LEU A 12 2.81 -14.68 6.51
C LEU A 12 1.58 -13.92 7.01
N ALA A 13 0.46 -14.00 6.30
CA ALA A 13 -0.79 -13.34 6.68
C ALA A 13 -1.40 -13.86 8.00
N ASP A 14 -1.09 -15.11 8.38
CA ASP A 14 -1.61 -15.73 9.60
C ASP A 14 -0.74 -15.42 10.83
N ARG A 15 0.38 -14.71 10.64
CA ARG A 15 1.26 -14.31 11.74
C ARG A 15 0.64 -13.18 12.54
N VAL A 16 0.72 -13.32 13.86
CA VAL A 16 0.20 -12.36 14.84
C VAL A 16 1.02 -11.08 14.88
N ILE A 17 0.34 -9.94 14.94
CA ILE A 17 0.95 -8.61 15.10
C ILE A 17 0.65 -8.03 16.47
N GLU A 18 1.54 -7.14 16.93
CA GLU A 18 1.41 -6.44 18.21
C GLU A 18 1.69 -4.95 18.02
N VAL A 19 1.03 -4.12 18.83
CA VAL A 19 1.26 -2.68 18.88
C VAL A 19 2.57 -2.43 19.63
N ILE A 20 3.51 -1.74 18.97
CA ILE A 20 4.83 -1.39 19.53
C ILE A 20 4.90 0.07 19.99
N ASP A 21 4.07 0.92 19.42
CA ASP A 21 3.96 2.35 19.70
C ASP A 21 2.49 2.74 19.49
N ASP A 22 1.90 3.42 20.47
CA ASP A 22 0.51 3.86 20.48
C ASP A 22 0.35 5.38 20.28
N THR A 23 1.43 6.06 19.91
CA THR A 23 1.42 7.47 19.54
C THR A 23 0.52 7.70 18.31
N LEU A 24 -0.35 8.69 18.39
CA LEU A 24 -1.25 9.03 17.29
C LEU A 24 -0.46 9.57 16.09
N THR A 25 -0.81 9.08 14.92
CA THR A 25 -0.18 9.40 13.63
C THR A 25 -0.70 10.71 13.04
N GLY A 26 -1.87 11.17 13.47
CA GLY A 26 -2.58 12.31 12.88
C GLY A 26 -3.45 11.93 11.67
N GLU A 27 -3.34 10.70 11.16
CA GLU A 27 -4.22 10.17 10.12
C GLU A 27 -5.39 9.43 10.77
N VAL A 28 -6.61 9.96 10.59
CA VAL A 28 -7.80 9.52 11.35
C VAL A 28 -8.08 8.02 11.20
N LEU A 29 -7.87 7.44 10.02
CA LEU A 29 -8.09 6.00 9.77
C LEU A 29 -7.03 5.13 10.45
N LEU A 30 -5.77 5.56 10.43
CA LEU A 30 -4.68 4.84 11.11
C LEU A 30 -4.85 4.91 12.62
N ASP A 31 -5.25 6.06 13.14
CA ASP A 31 -5.45 6.27 14.59
C ASP A 31 -6.66 5.48 15.12
N GLU A 32 -7.71 5.32 14.32
CA GLU A 32 -8.84 4.46 14.65
C GLU A 32 -8.45 2.98 14.65
N ALA A 33 -7.74 2.53 13.62
CA ALA A 33 -7.18 1.18 13.55
C ALA A 33 -6.27 0.90 14.76
N LEU A 34 -5.38 1.84 15.10
CA LEU A 34 -4.45 1.73 16.22
C LEU A 34 -5.18 1.60 17.57
N LYS A 35 -6.24 2.37 17.79
CA LYS A 35 -7.08 2.26 19.00
C LYS A 35 -7.70 0.87 19.13
N MET A 36 -8.25 0.33 18.05
CA MET A 36 -8.80 -1.03 18.03
C MET A 36 -7.71 -2.07 18.31
N MET A 37 -6.56 -1.95 17.65
CA MET A 37 -5.43 -2.85 17.84
C MET A 37 -4.89 -2.86 19.28
N LYS A 38 -4.88 -1.71 19.94
CA LYS A 38 -4.44 -1.59 21.32
C LYS A 38 -5.42 -2.18 22.32
N SER A 39 -6.73 -2.03 22.11
CA SER A 39 -7.76 -2.48 23.05
C SER A 39 -8.13 -3.96 22.91
N SER A 40 -7.52 -4.66 21.94
CA SER A 40 -7.87 -6.03 21.58
C SER A 40 -6.76 -7.01 21.92
N GLU A 41 -7.08 -8.29 21.91
CA GLU A 41 -6.08 -9.34 21.85
C GLU A 41 -5.29 -9.27 20.55
N LYS A 42 -4.07 -9.81 20.59
CA LYS A 42 -3.18 -9.86 19.43
C LYS A 42 -3.77 -10.82 18.39
N MET A 43 -3.95 -10.34 17.17
CA MET A 43 -4.53 -11.09 16.06
C MET A 43 -3.58 -11.11 14.85
N SER A 44 -3.85 -11.99 13.89
CA SER A 44 -3.08 -12.08 12.65
C SER A 44 -3.33 -10.90 11.71
N VAL A 45 -2.44 -10.71 10.73
CA VAL A 45 -2.63 -9.71 9.67
C VAL A 45 -3.95 -9.94 8.93
N ASN A 46 -4.26 -11.19 8.58
CA ASN A 46 -5.51 -11.54 7.89
C ASN A 46 -6.74 -11.16 8.74
N SER A 47 -6.76 -11.55 10.01
CA SER A 47 -7.88 -11.25 10.90
C SER A 47 -8.12 -9.75 11.03
N TRP A 48 -7.07 -8.93 11.09
CA TRP A 48 -7.22 -7.48 11.13
C TRP A 48 -7.80 -6.91 9.83
N ILE A 49 -7.36 -7.41 8.67
CA ILE A 49 -7.91 -7.01 7.38
C ILE A 49 -9.39 -7.39 7.30
N ASP A 50 -9.74 -8.65 7.59
CA ASP A 50 -11.13 -9.13 7.53
C ASP A 50 -12.05 -8.33 8.48
N LEU A 51 -11.58 -8.03 9.69
CA LEU A 51 -12.32 -7.23 10.68
C LEU A 51 -12.54 -5.79 10.23
N MET A 52 -11.49 -5.11 9.75
CA MET A 52 -11.56 -3.71 9.36
C MET A 52 -12.32 -3.49 8.04
N SER A 53 -12.28 -4.48 7.14
CA SER A 53 -13.09 -4.49 5.91
C SER A 53 -14.56 -4.87 6.19
N GLY A 54 -14.83 -5.59 7.29
CA GLY A 54 -16.16 -6.10 7.63
C GLY A 54 -16.53 -7.38 6.89
N GLU A 55 -15.53 -8.16 6.48
CA GLU A 55 -15.69 -9.45 5.76
C GLU A 55 -15.88 -10.63 6.73
N THR A 56 -15.80 -10.39 8.03
CA THR A 56 -15.98 -11.40 9.07
C THR A 56 -17.36 -11.36 9.73
N TRP A 57 -17.86 -12.54 10.13
CA TRP A 57 -19.12 -12.73 10.85
C TRP A 57 -18.98 -12.73 12.38
N ASN A 58 -17.83 -12.29 12.92
CA ASN A 58 -17.61 -12.27 14.36
C ASN A 58 -18.48 -11.19 15.05
N LEU A 59 -19.63 -11.59 15.58
CA LEU A 59 -20.60 -10.70 16.25
C LEU A 59 -20.00 -9.92 17.42
N MET A 60 -19.02 -10.49 18.12
CA MET A 60 -18.35 -9.82 19.25
C MET A 60 -17.46 -8.65 18.80
N LYS A 61 -17.11 -8.59 17.50
CA LYS A 61 -16.23 -7.57 16.91
C LYS A 61 -16.86 -6.80 15.75
N ILE A 62 -18.20 -6.76 15.69
CA ILE A 62 -18.94 -6.03 14.64
C ILE A 62 -18.59 -4.53 14.57
N GLY A 63 -18.10 -3.95 15.68
CA GLY A 63 -17.66 -2.55 15.73
C GLY A 63 -16.29 -2.28 15.11
N TYR A 64 -15.60 -3.29 14.58
CA TYR A 64 -14.21 -3.15 14.13
C TYR A 64 -14.10 -2.71 12.66
N GLN A 65 -15.21 -2.76 11.93
CA GLN A 65 -15.26 -2.31 10.54
C GLN A 65 -15.04 -0.80 10.46
N LEU A 66 -14.09 -0.37 9.62
CA LEU A 66 -13.87 1.03 9.33
C LEU A 66 -15.03 1.57 8.48
N LYS A 67 -15.68 2.63 8.98
CA LYS A 67 -16.83 3.26 8.31
C LYS A 67 -16.43 4.53 7.60
N GLN A 68 -17.17 4.83 6.51
CA GLN A 68 -17.02 6.05 5.71
C GLN A 68 -15.58 6.28 5.23
N VAL A 69 -14.88 5.19 4.90
CA VAL A 69 -13.45 5.23 4.51
C VAL A 69 -13.26 6.15 3.31
N ARG A 70 -14.13 6.05 2.31
CA ARG A 70 -14.06 6.86 1.08
C ARG A 70 -14.21 8.36 1.37
N GLU A 71 -15.21 8.73 2.15
CA GLU A 71 -15.50 10.13 2.50
C GLU A 71 -14.38 10.72 3.35
N ARG A 72 -13.84 9.94 4.28
CA ARG A 72 -12.74 10.36 5.15
C ARG A 72 -11.42 10.51 4.39
N LEU A 73 -11.14 9.62 3.44
CA LEU A 73 -10.01 9.76 2.51
C LEU A 73 -10.18 11.00 1.62
N ALA A 74 -11.38 11.24 1.09
CA ALA A 74 -11.65 12.44 0.30
C ALA A 74 -11.43 13.72 1.11
N LYS A 75 -11.91 13.76 2.36
CA LYS A 75 -11.64 14.87 3.28
C LYS A 75 -10.14 15.08 3.52
N GLY A 76 -9.39 14.00 3.81
CA GLY A 76 -7.94 14.11 3.99
C GLY A 76 -7.21 14.63 2.75
N LEU A 77 -7.68 14.29 1.54
CA LEU A 77 -7.14 14.83 0.29
C LEU A 77 -7.51 16.31 0.06
N VAL A 78 -8.67 16.76 0.54
CA VAL A 78 -9.04 18.18 0.56
C VAL A 78 -8.15 18.96 1.52
N ASP A 79 -7.96 18.46 2.74
CA ASP A 79 -7.14 19.10 3.78
C ASP A 79 -5.66 19.20 3.35
N LYS A 80 -5.20 18.26 2.52
CA LYS A 80 -3.86 18.26 1.90
C LYS A 80 -3.77 19.09 0.61
N GLY A 81 -4.85 19.70 0.15
CA GLY A 81 -4.88 20.55 -1.05
C GLY A 81 -4.86 19.80 -2.39
N ILE A 82 -5.00 18.47 -2.39
CA ILE A 82 -5.07 17.66 -3.62
C ILE A 82 -6.44 17.80 -4.29
N LEU A 83 -7.50 17.80 -3.48
CA LEU A 83 -8.88 18.03 -3.92
C LEU A 83 -9.34 19.40 -3.42
N ARG A 84 -10.34 19.96 -4.11
CA ARG A 84 -11.10 21.12 -3.60
C ARG A 84 -12.55 20.74 -3.39
N THR A 85 -13.23 21.42 -2.50
CA THR A 85 -14.67 21.21 -2.29
C THR A 85 -15.46 22.20 -3.15
N GLU A 86 -16.32 21.67 -4.02
CA GLU A 86 -17.26 22.44 -4.83
C GLU A 86 -18.68 22.01 -4.54
N LYS A 87 -19.58 22.98 -4.35
CA LYS A 87 -21.02 22.72 -4.23
C LYS A 87 -21.63 22.67 -5.63
N ARG A 88 -22.16 21.51 -6.05
CA ARG A 88 -22.94 21.39 -7.28
C ARG A 88 -24.42 21.37 -6.95
N ASN A 89 -25.15 22.29 -7.57
CA ASN A 89 -26.60 22.38 -7.41
C ASN A 89 -27.25 21.50 -8.48
N PHE A 90 -28.02 20.50 -8.04
CA PHE A 90 -28.90 19.70 -8.88
C PHE A 90 -30.33 20.22 -8.73
N LEU A 91 -31.23 19.82 -9.65
CA LEU A 91 -32.62 20.31 -9.67
C LEU A 91 -33.34 20.13 -8.31
N LEU A 92 -33.01 19.07 -7.56
CA LEU A 92 -33.72 18.68 -6.34
C LEU A 92 -32.86 18.75 -5.06
N PHE A 93 -31.55 18.91 -5.17
CA PHE A 93 -30.64 18.92 -4.02
C PHE A 93 -29.28 19.50 -4.41
N ASP A 94 -28.51 19.88 -3.41
CA ASP A 94 -27.12 20.25 -3.59
C ASP A 94 -26.20 19.13 -3.11
N MET A 95 -25.10 18.91 -3.82
CA MET A 95 -24.12 17.88 -3.48
C MET A 95 -22.72 18.47 -3.42
N ALA A 96 -22.00 18.16 -2.35
CA ALA A 96 -20.57 18.43 -2.29
C ALA A 96 -19.83 17.50 -3.25
N THR A 97 -19.01 18.09 -4.11
CA THR A 97 -18.15 17.39 -5.06
C THR A 97 -16.70 17.76 -4.82
N HIS A 98 -15.80 16.85 -5.17
CA HIS A 98 -14.38 16.98 -4.84
C HIS A 98 -13.50 16.85 -6.09
N PRO A 99 -13.52 17.83 -7.02
CA PRO A 99 -12.63 17.79 -8.17
C PRO A 99 -11.17 17.97 -7.75
N VAL A 100 -10.28 17.48 -8.62
CA VAL A 100 -8.83 17.61 -8.43
C VAL A 100 -8.43 19.08 -8.53
N ALA A 101 -7.75 19.57 -7.48
CA ALA A 101 -7.18 20.91 -7.42
C ALA A 101 -5.74 20.91 -7.95
N ASP A 102 -4.90 19.98 -7.47
CA ASP A 102 -3.54 19.79 -7.94
C ASP A 102 -3.46 18.59 -8.91
N GLY A 103 -3.48 18.89 -10.21
CA GLY A 103 -3.25 17.89 -11.25
C GLY A 103 -1.82 17.35 -11.27
N GLY A 104 -0.84 18.15 -10.84
CA GLY A 104 0.58 17.81 -10.84
C GLY A 104 0.90 16.63 -9.93
N ALA A 105 0.28 16.58 -8.74
CA ALA A 105 0.40 15.43 -7.83
C ALA A 105 -0.01 14.10 -8.48
N LYS A 106 -1.12 14.11 -9.25
CA LYS A 106 -1.62 12.92 -9.96
C LYS A 106 -0.71 12.55 -11.13
N ASP A 107 -0.23 13.54 -11.88
CA ASP A 107 0.67 13.31 -13.01
C ASP A 107 2.03 12.75 -12.57
N ASP A 108 2.57 13.24 -11.45
CA ASP A 108 3.78 12.71 -10.83
C ASP A 108 3.59 11.26 -10.38
N LEU A 109 2.45 10.94 -9.76
CA LEU A 109 2.11 9.58 -9.35
C LEU A 109 2.04 8.64 -10.56
N ASN A 110 1.35 9.06 -11.62
CA ASN A 110 1.27 8.31 -12.88
C ASN A 110 2.65 8.12 -13.53
N ARG A 111 3.51 9.14 -13.51
CA ARG A 111 4.89 9.05 -14.02
C ARG A 111 5.71 8.05 -13.21
N ARG A 112 5.57 8.05 -11.88
CA ARG A 112 6.25 7.12 -10.98
C ARG A 112 5.81 5.67 -11.22
N VAL A 113 4.50 5.43 -11.41
CA VAL A 113 3.97 4.10 -11.78
C VAL A 113 4.56 3.63 -13.10
N ARG A 114 4.52 4.45 -14.15
CA ARG A 114 5.11 4.07 -15.45
C ARG A 114 6.60 3.81 -15.35
N ASN A 115 7.34 4.63 -14.61
CA ASN A 115 8.77 4.47 -14.41
C ASN A 115 9.13 3.12 -13.77
N ILE A 116 8.41 2.71 -12.71
CA ILE A 116 8.72 1.44 -12.04
C ILE A 116 8.33 0.22 -12.88
N CYS A 117 7.32 0.34 -13.74
CA CYS A 117 6.87 -0.75 -14.60
C CYS A 117 7.62 -0.88 -15.94
N THR A 118 8.42 0.10 -16.34
CA THR A 118 9.02 0.13 -17.70
C THR A 118 10.51 0.43 -17.75
N SER A 119 11.04 1.18 -16.79
CA SER A 119 12.44 1.57 -16.82
C SER A 119 13.35 0.43 -16.39
N ARG A 120 14.42 0.22 -17.15
CA ARG A 120 15.51 -0.70 -16.75
C ARG A 120 16.14 -0.30 -15.43
N THR A 121 16.35 1.00 -15.23
CA THR A 121 16.87 1.57 -13.98
C THR A 121 15.85 2.54 -13.42
N VAL A 122 15.37 2.27 -12.21
CA VAL A 122 14.34 3.08 -11.54
C VAL A 122 14.99 4.13 -10.66
N ILE A 123 14.76 5.39 -10.98
CA ILE A 123 15.18 6.55 -10.18
C ILE A 123 13.91 7.25 -9.68
N LEU A 124 13.83 7.48 -8.38
CA LEU A 124 12.70 8.18 -7.75
C LEU A 124 13.09 9.64 -7.47
N PRO A 125 12.73 10.60 -8.35
CA PRO A 125 12.99 12.01 -8.09
C PRO A 125 12.24 12.46 -6.82
N ALA A 126 12.87 13.32 -6.03
CA ALA A 126 12.21 13.93 -4.88
C ALA A 126 11.14 14.91 -5.35
N ASN A 127 10.02 14.94 -4.64
CA ASN A 127 8.99 15.95 -4.81
C ASN A 127 8.30 16.24 -3.46
N ALA A 128 7.33 17.14 -3.44
CA ALA A 128 6.63 17.53 -2.22
C ALA A 128 5.94 16.36 -1.49
N TRP A 129 5.56 15.30 -2.22
CA TRP A 129 4.79 14.16 -1.71
C TRP A 129 5.65 12.93 -1.41
N LEU A 130 6.85 12.85 -2.00
CA LEU A 130 7.89 11.87 -1.72
C LEU A 130 9.27 12.57 -1.66
N PRO A 131 9.53 13.34 -0.59
CA PRO A 131 10.84 13.93 -0.31
C PRO A 131 11.99 12.91 -0.31
N GLU A 132 13.21 13.43 -0.41
CA GLU A 132 14.43 12.60 -0.51
C GLU A 132 14.78 11.90 0.81
N ASP A 133 14.47 12.52 1.94
CA ASP A 133 14.74 12.08 3.30
C ASP A 133 13.68 11.11 3.86
N ILE A 134 12.57 10.90 3.15
CA ILE A 134 11.59 9.88 3.53
C ILE A 134 12.25 8.50 3.52
N GLU A 135 12.04 7.73 4.57
CA GLU A 135 12.48 6.33 4.63
C GLU A 135 11.64 5.42 3.72
N PHE A 136 12.28 4.38 3.19
CA PHE A 136 11.63 3.33 2.41
C PHE A 136 10.94 3.83 1.13
N ARG A 137 11.55 4.78 0.40
CA ARG A 137 10.98 5.38 -0.82
C ARG A 137 10.71 4.32 -1.90
N TYR A 138 11.63 3.39 -2.09
CA TYR A 138 11.49 2.33 -3.07
C TYR A 138 10.45 1.30 -2.62
N LEU A 139 10.55 0.83 -1.37
CA LEU A 139 9.56 -0.11 -0.85
C LEU A 139 8.14 0.46 -0.85
N ARG A 140 7.93 1.72 -0.41
CA ARG A 140 6.62 2.42 -0.49
C ARG A 140 6.08 2.48 -1.92
N THR A 141 6.95 2.74 -2.89
CA THR A 141 6.55 2.81 -4.30
C THR A 141 6.13 1.43 -4.82
N ILE A 142 6.85 0.37 -4.49
CA ILE A 142 6.48 -1.01 -4.86
C ILE A 142 5.17 -1.40 -4.19
N THR A 143 5.02 -1.16 -2.88
CA THR A 143 3.78 -1.45 -2.15
C THR A 143 2.59 -0.71 -2.76
N MET A 144 2.75 0.57 -3.13
CA MET A 144 1.71 1.36 -3.80
C MET A 144 1.28 0.72 -5.12
N VAL A 145 2.23 0.29 -5.96
CA VAL A 145 1.92 -0.31 -7.27
C VAL A 145 1.29 -1.69 -7.13
N CYS A 146 1.78 -2.51 -6.20
CA CYS A 146 1.19 -3.81 -5.89
C CYS A 146 -0.24 -3.68 -5.33
N ALA A 147 -0.48 -2.69 -4.46
CA ALA A 147 -1.81 -2.39 -3.95
C ALA A 147 -2.75 -1.90 -5.07
N ALA A 148 -2.26 -1.04 -5.98
CA ALA A 148 -3.04 -0.56 -7.12
C ALA A 148 -3.40 -1.70 -8.09
N TYR A 149 -2.51 -2.68 -8.26
CA TYR A 149 -2.76 -3.89 -9.03
C TYR A 149 -3.88 -4.71 -8.40
N ALA A 150 -3.74 -5.08 -7.11
CA ALA A 150 -4.74 -5.89 -6.42
C ALA A 150 -6.10 -5.18 -6.22
N ALA A 151 -6.09 -3.85 -6.18
CA ALA A 151 -7.31 -3.03 -6.14
C ALA A 151 -7.92 -2.77 -7.54
N ASN A 152 -7.38 -3.36 -8.61
CA ASN A 152 -7.85 -3.21 -10.00
C ASN A 152 -7.91 -1.77 -10.50
N VAL A 153 -6.99 -0.91 -10.05
CA VAL A 153 -6.89 0.50 -10.47
C VAL A 153 -5.57 0.85 -11.16
N LEU A 154 -4.63 -0.11 -11.27
CA LEU A 154 -3.34 0.08 -11.92
C LEU A 154 -3.49 0.52 -13.39
N GLU A 155 -4.42 -0.09 -14.14
CA GLU A 155 -4.60 0.19 -15.57
C GLU A 155 -4.86 1.68 -15.86
N ASN A 156 -5.54 2.37 -14.94
CA ASN A 156 -5.86 3.79 -15.07
C ASN A 156 -4.60 4.68 -15.22
N ALA A 157 -3.46 4.27 -14.66
CA ALA A 157 -2.19 5.00 -14.79
C ALA A 157 -1.41 4.65 -16.08
N LEU A 158 -1.80 3.56 -16.74
CA LEU A 158 -1.13 2.99 -17.91
C LEU A 158 -1.88 3.24 -19.22
N VAL A 159 -3.05 3.88 -19.18
CA VAL A 159 -3.93 4.16 -20.34
C VAL A 159 -3.20 4.78 -21.55
N THR A 160 -2.18 5.60 -21.31
CA THR A 160 -1.41 6.27 -22.38
C THR A 160 -0.36 5.38 -23.04
N MET A 161 -0.19 4.14 -22.59
CA MET A 161 0.83 3.21 -23.10
C MET A 161 0.26 2.28 -24.19
N SER A 162 1.14 1.79 -25.06
CA SER A 162 0.75 0.77 -26.05
C SER A 162 0.28 -0.51 -25.36
N HIS A 163 -0.55 -1.32 -26.04
CA HIS A 163 -1.07 -2.59 -25.51
C HIS A 163 0.05 -3.49 -25.00
N GLU A 164 1.09 -3.70 -25.82
CA GLU A 164 2.26 -4.51 -25.48
C GLU A 164 3.02 -3.97 -24.24
N SER A 165 3.13 -2.64 -24.11
CA SER A 165 3.78 -2.05 -22.95
C SER A 165 2.95 -2.19 -21.68
N ARG A 166 1.60 -2.20 -21.80
CA ARG A 166 0.70 -2.46 -20.68
C ARG A 166 0.82 -3.89 -20.19
N GLU A 167 0.80 -4.87 -21.09
CA GLU A 167 1.00 -6.29 -20.73
C GLU A 167 2.33 -6.50 -20.02
N ARG A 168 3.42 -5.91 -20.53
CA ARG A 168 4.73 -5.94 -19.87
C ARG A 168 4.71 -5.28 -18.49
N ALA A 169 3.99 -4.17 -18.34
CA ALA A 169 3.85 -3.50 -17.04
C ALA A 169 3.09 -4.37 -16.03
N PHE A 170 2.02 -5.05 -16.44
CA PHE A 170 1.29 -5.99 -15.58
C PHE A 170 2.16 -7.16 -15.16
N ALA A 171 2.86 -7.80 -16.11
CA ALA A 171 3.79 -8.89 -15.80
C ALA A 171 4.88 -8.44 -14.81
N GLN A 172 5.42 -7.23 -14.97
CA GLN A 172 6.40 -6.69 -14.03
C GLN A 172 5.80 -6.51 -12.62
N VAL A 173 4.56 -6.04 -12.51
CA VAL A 173 3.94 -5.84 -11.18
C VAL A 173 3.59 -7.17 -10.53
N ASP A 174 3.19 -8.16 -11.30
CA ASP A 174 2.98 -9.54 -10.82
C ASP A 174 4.28 -10.13 -10.24
N GLU A 175 5.40 -9.99 -10.97
CA GLU A 175 6.72 -10.38 -10.46
C GLU A 175 7.11 -9.64 -9.18
N LEU A 176 6.89 -8.32 -9.14
CA LEU A 176 7.14 -7.52 -7.93
C LEU A 176 6.30 -8.01 -6.76
N LEU A 177 5.01 -8.26 -6.98
CA LEU A 177 4.12 -8.75 -5.94
C LEU A 177 4.59 -10.11 -5.42
N ALA A 178 4.97 -11.04 -6.31
CA ALA A 178 5.49 -12.35 -5.92
C ALA A 178 6.81 -12.24 -5.13
N GLU A 179 7.72 -11.35 -5.53
CA GLU A 179 9.01 -11.18 -4.87
C GLU A 179 8.91 -10.51 -3.49
N TYR A 180 8.01 -9.54 -3.35
CA TYR A 180 7.87 -8.72 -2.12
C TYR A 180 6.75 -9.21 -1.18
N SER A 181 5.95 -10.20 -1.57
CA SER A 181 4.96 -10.89 -0.71
C SER A 181 5.53 -12.02 0.16
N GLN A 182 6.86 -12.18 0.17
CA GLN A 182 7.57 -13.14 1.02
C GLN A 182 8.62 -12.47 1.89
N TRP A 183 8.99 -13.10 3.02
CA TRP A 183 9.97 -12.57 3.96
C TRP A 183 11.03 -13.62 4.34
N PRO A 184 12.34 -13.31 4.19
CA PRO A 184 12.92 -12.11 3.59
C PRO A 184 12.48 -11.91 2.12
N PHE A 185 12.56 -10.67 1.63
CA PHE A 185 12.17 -10.36 0.24
C PHE A 185 12.94 -11.23 -0.77
N GLY A 186 12.23 -11.72 -1.78
CA GLY A 186 12.76 -12.71 -2.71
C GLY A 186 13.67 -12.17 -3.81
N ARG A 187 13.53 -10.88 -4.16
CA ARG A 187 14.30 -10.26 -5.26
C ARG A 187 15.77 -10.17 -4.90
N ARG A 188 16.63 -10.88 -5.63
CA ARG A 188 18.09 -10.87 -5.41
C ARG A 188 18.80 -9.86 -6.33
N PRO A 189 19.83 -9.13 -5.84
CA PRO A 189 20.67 -8.29 -6.68
C PRO A 189 21.38 -9.08 -7.78
N GLY A 190 21.61 -8.45 -8.94
CA GLY A 190 22.40 -9.02 -10.04
C GLY A 190 21.67 -10.06 -10.89
N GLY A 191 20.34 -10.18 -10.76
CA GLY A 191 19.55 -10.99 -11.67
C GLY A 191 19.48 -10.38 -13.08
N SER A 192 19.04 -11.18 -14.06
CA SER A 192 18.86 -10.75 -15.44
C SER A 192 17.55 -9.99 -15.67
N GLN A 193 17.11 -9.16 -14.70
CA GLN A 193 15.85 -8.43 -14.84
C GLN A 193 16.00 -7.31 -15.88
N ALA A 194 15.10 -7.31 -16.86
CA ALA A 194 15.07 -6.29 -17.92
C ALA A 194 14.53 -4.93 -17.41
N ILE A 195 13.63 -4.96 -16.43
CA ILE A 195 12.98 -3.79 -15.83
C ILE A 195 13.30 -3.76 -14.33
N GLY A 196 13.58 -2.58 -13.79
CA GLY A 196 13.90 -2.40 -12.37
C GLY A 196 15.12 -3.19 -11.89
N ALA A 197 16.18 -3.26 -12.70
CA ALA A 197 17.40 -4.03 -12.38
C ALA A 197 18.07 -3.57 -11.06
N ASN A 198 17.92 -2.30 -10.70
CA ASN A 198 18.48 -1.73 -9.46
C ASN A 198 17.55 -1.85 -8.24
N LEU A 199 16.29 -2.27 -8.39
CA LEU A 199 15.30 -2.26 -7.29
C LEU A 199 15.71 -3.19 -6.13
N ALA A 200 16.27 -4.36 -6.46
CA ALA A 200 16.72 -5.32 -5.46
C ALA A 200 17.81 -4.71 -4.56
N GLN A 201 18.80 -4.05 -5.18
CA GLN A 201 19.88 -3.40 -4.46
C GLN A 201 19.36 -2.22 -3.64
N ALA A 202 18.55 -1.33 -4.26
CA ALA A 202 18.01 -0.16 -3.59
C ALA A 202 17.20 -0.52 -2.34
N ILE A 203 16.39 -1.59 -2.40
CA ILE A 203 15.61 -2.02 -1.24
C ILE A 203 16.48 -2.71 -0.20
N ASN A 204 17.46 -3.52 -0.60
CA ASN A 204 18.41 -4.08 0.38
C ASN A 204 19.20 -2.97 1.10
N ASP A 205 19.54 -1.88 0.42
CA ASP A 205 20.15 -0.70 1.02
C ASP A 205 19.19 -0.01 2.01
N GLU A 206 17.90 0.11 1.67
CA GLU A 206 16.88 0.63 2.60
C GLU A 206 16.70 -0.28 3.84
N VAL A 207 16.61 -1.59 3.65
CA VAL A 207 16.42 -2.57 4.74
C VAL A 207 17.66 -2.66 5.63
N SER A 208 18.86 -2.65 5.05
CA SER A 208 20.11 -2.77 5.80
C SER A 208 20.42 -1.58 6.70
N LYS A 209 19.89 -0.39 6.38
CA LYS A 209 19.94 0.80 7.23
C LYS A 209 19.10 0.65 8.52
N VAL A 210 18.18 -0.31 8.56
CA VAL A 210 17.15 -0.40 9.59
C VAL A 210 16.97 -1.84 10.12
N LYS A 211 18.07 -2.43 10.59
CA LYS A 211 18.11 -3.83 11.06
C LYS A 211 17.23 -4.09 12.30
N ASP A 212 16.93 -3.06 13.07
CA ASP A 212 16.06 -3.12 14.24
C ASP A 212 14.57 -3.19 13.86
N ARG A 213 14.20 -2.90 12.60
CA ARG A 213 12.81 -2.90 12.12
C ARG A 213 12.44 -4.06 11.19
N GLU A 214 13.19 -5.15 11.22
CA GLU A 214 12.90 -6.36 10.42
C GLU A 214 11.48 -6.90 10.67
N LEU A 215 10.99 -6.88 11.92
CA LEU A 215 9.66 -7.38 12.26
C LEU A 215 8.54 -6.52 11.66
N GLN A 216 8.79 -5.25 11.39
CA GLN A 216 7.87 -4.30 10.78
C GLN A 216 7.85 -4.52 9.27
N LEU A 217 9.01 -4.73 8.65
CA LEU A 217 9.12 -5.07 7.23
C LEU A 217 8.46 -6.42 6.90
N GLU A 218 8.54 -7.39 7.82
CA GLU A 218 7.80 -8.66 7.72
C GLU A 218 6.27 -8.45 7.66
N ILE A 219 5.73 -7.39 8.29
CA ILE A 219 4.29 -7.03 8.18
C ILE A 219 3.97 -6.53 6.77
N VAL A 220 4.84 -5.72 6.17
CA VAL A 220 4.65 -5.23 4.80
C VAL A 220 4.55 -6.40 3.82
N ALA A 221 5.47 -7.37 3.93
CA ALA A 221 5.42 -8.59 3.13
C ALA A 221 4.13 -9.39 3.38
N ALA A 222 3.69 -9.49 4.64
CA ALA A 222 2.45 -10.17 4.97
C ALA A 222 1.20 -9.50 4.37
N CYS A 223 1.11 -8.16 4.38
CA CYS A 223 0.05 -7.44 3.69
C CYS A 223 0.07 -7.70 2.18
N LEU A 224 1.25 -7.68 1.55
CA LEU A 224 1.39 -8.01 0.13
C LEU A 224 0.99 -9.47 -0.17
N SER A 225 1.22 -10.42 0.75
CA SER A 225 0.77 -11.81 0.61
C SER A 225 -0.75 -12.01 0.71
N VAL A 226 -1.48 -11.00 1.19
CA VAL A 226 -2.95 -10.99 1.13
C VAL A 226 -3.38 -10.54 -0.27
N PHE A 227 -2.68 -9.58 -0.87
CA PHE A 227 -2.98 -9.08 -2.21
C PHE A 227 -2.88 -10.16 -3.30
N THR A 228 -1.99 -11.14 -3.16
CA THR A 228 -1.89 -12.29 -4.08
C THR A 228 -3.12 -13.21 -4.07
N ARG A 229 -4.04 -13.05 -3.11
CA ARG A 229 -5.23 -13.88 -2.93
C ARG A 229 -6.54 -13.12 -3.13
N LEU A 230 -6.48 -11.81 -3.38
CA LEU A 230 -7.67 -10.97 -3.55
C LEU A 230 -8.46 -11.31 -4.82
N ASP A 231 -7.83 -11.89 -5.84
CA ASP A 231 -8.51 -12.36 -7.05
C ASP A 231 -9.59 -13.42 -6.78
N SER A 232 -9.56 -14.09 -5.62
CA SER A 232 -10.59 -15.06 -5.21
C SER A 232 -11.89 -14.43 -4.68
N LEU A 233 -11.93 -13.10 -4.50
CA LEU A 233 -13.07 -12.36 -3.93
C LEU A 233 -13.88 -11.58 -4.97
N LEU A 234 -13.43 -11.53 -6.23
CA LEU A 234 -14.08 -10.85 -7.35
C LEU A 234 -14.69 -11.86 -8.34
#